data_AF-A0A7T4AZ98-F1
#
_entry.id   AF-A0A7T4AZ98-F1
#
_cell.length_a   1.000
_cell.length_b   1.000
_cell.length_c   1.000
_cell.angle_alpha   90.00
_cell.angle_beta   90.00
_cell.angle_gamma   90.00
#
_symmetry.space_group_name_H-M   'P 1'
#
loop_
_entity.id
_entity.type
_entity.pdbx_description
1 polymer ?
#
loop_
_entity_poly.entity_id
_entity_poly.type
_entity_poly.pdbx_seq_one_letter_code
_entity_poly.pdbx_strand_id
1 'polypeptide(L)'
;MQTTTDTTTYAGWIAAAQRLLADRPDWAAIVDGDHGFIVKIGDDIFAVANQGDGYTYGEDDLIELDQRAWNGAAWEDMTLERCRALVEAPQFASLLHEGSAKPARILTAAQAQAVYSAMCALNNLGRVGGSVILPKEPDQRDEPRVNWNFLGVTVYQDLTFHKEYYVDQSAFAAAYGLPVAAPDLVAALRVAYSDIQRLRGHTIDMLGRIEAAIEQAGADGRE
;
A
#
# COMPACT_ATOMS: atom_id res chain seq x y z
N MET A 1 -28.31 22.53 -24.16
CA MET A 1 -27.18 22.50 -25.11
C MET A 1 -25.95 22.10 -24.34
N GLN A 2 -25.40 20.90 -24.54
CA GLN A 2 -24.08 20.56 -24.01
C GLN A 2 -23.06 21.29 -24.89
N THR A 3 -22.42 22.33 -24.35
CA THR A 3 -21.25 22.94 -24.95
C THR A 3 -20.12 21.91 -24.94
N THR A 4 -19.87 21.28 -26.08
CA THR A 4 -18.71 20.41 -26.28
C THR A 4 -17.47 21.26 -26.03
N THR A 5 -16.76 20.96 -24.95
CA THR A 5 -15.55 21.70 -24.56
C THR A 5 -14.44 21.34 -25.54
N ASP A 6 -13.82 22.33 -26.19
CA ASP A 6 -12.71 22.09 -27.11
C ASP A 6 -11.43 21.74 -26.33
N THR A 7 -11.15 20.45 -26.21
CA THR A 7 -10.03 19.89 -25.45
C THR A 7 -8.67 20.10 -26.10
N THR A 8 -8.61 20.70 -27.30
CA THR A 8 -7.34 21.11 -27.93
C THR A 8 -6.78 22.41 -27.37
N THR A 9 -7.62 23.19 -26.68
CA THR A 9 -7.21 24.43 -26.00
C THR A 9 -6.85 24.15 -24.55
N TYR A 10 -5.89 24.90 -24.00
CA TYR A 10 -5.56 24.84 -22.57
C TYR A 10 -6.81 24.95 -21.69
N ALA A 11 -7.61 26.01 -21.88
CA ALA A 11 -8.79 26.26 -21.07
C ALA A 11 -9.84 25.14 -21.20
N GLY A 12 -10.02 24.60 -22.40
CA GLY A 12 -10.95 23.52 -22.61
C GLY A 12 -10.47 22.18 -22.03
N TRP A 13 -9.17 21.92 -22.08
CA TRP A 13 -8.57 20.74 -21.47
C TRP A 13 -8.64 20.80 -19.93
N ILE A 14 -8.24 21.92 -19.33
CA ILE A 14 -8.36 22.17 -17.87
C ILE A 14 -9.81 22.01 -17.41
N ALA A 15 -10.77 22.62 -18.12
CA ALA A 15 -12.18 22.51 -17.77
C ALA A 15 -12.72 21.07 -17.90
N ALA A 16 -12.20 20.28 -18.84
CA ALA A 16 -12.54 18.87 -18.96
C ALA A 16 -11.97 18.05 -17.79
N ALA A 17 -10.70 18.23 -17.45
CA ALA A 17 -10.05 17.57 -16.31
C ALA A 17 -10.72 17.92 -14.97
N GLN A 18 -11.00 19.21 -14.73
CA GLN A 18 -11.75 19.67 -13.55
C GLN A 18 -13.13 19.00 -13.47
N ARG A 19 -13.85 18.89 -14.59
CA ARG A 19 -15.16 18.23 -14.62
C ARG A 19 -15.08 16.75 -14.27
N LEU A 20 -14.04 16.05 -14.71
CA LEU A 20 -13.84 14.63 -14.39
C LEU A 20 -13.52 14.39 -12.91
N LEU A 21 -12.90 15.38 -12.26
CA LEU A 21 -12.50 15.32 -10.86
C LEU A 21 -13.45 16.07 -9.90
N ALA A 22 -14.45 16.80 -10.42
CA ALA A 22 -15.30 17.70 -9.63
C ALA A 22 -15.96 17.01 -8.43
N ASP A 23 -16.59 15.85 -8.65
CA ASP A 23 -17.29 15.09 -7.61
C ASP A 23 -16.40 14.06 -6.89
N ARG A 24 -15.08 14.11 -7.12
CA ARG A 24 -14.12 13.20 -6.53
C ARG A 24 -13.46 13.83 -5.29
N PRO A 25 -13.04 12.98 -4.32
CA PRO A 25 -12.27 13.46 -3.18
C PRO A 25 -10.94 14.06 -3.63
N ASP A 26 -10.33 14.87 -2.76
CA ASP A 26 -8.96 15.33 -2.94
C ASP A 26 -8.02 14.14 -3.15
N TRP A 27 -6.98 14.35 -3.96
CA TRP A 27 -6.00 13.33 -4.35
C TRP A 27 -6.56 12.15 -5.18
N ALA A 28 -7.81 12.26 -5.65
CA ALA A 28 -8.25 11.48 -6.80
C ALA A 28 -7.53 12.00 -8.05
N ALA A 29 -7.07 11.06 -8.87
CA ALA A 29 -6.19 11.36 -9.98
C ALA A 29 -6.65 10.71 -11.29
N ILE A 30 -6.38 11.40 -12.39
CA ILE A 30 -6.37 10.81 -13.74
C ILE A 30 -4.97 10.25 -13.97
N VAL A 31 -4.88 8.98 -14.36
CA VAL A 31 -3.62 8.27 -14.59
C VAL A 31 -3.06 8.61 -15.96
N ASP A 32 -1.81 9.08 -15.99
CA ASP A 32 -1.05 9.37 -17.21
C ASP A 32 0.06 8.35 -17.46
N GLY A 33 -0.37 7.08 -17.55
CA GLY A 33 0.52 5.93 -17.71
C GLY A 33 1.65 5.91 -16.68
N ASP A 34 2.87 5.63 -17.13
CA ASP A 34 4.06 5.58 -16.27
C ASP A 34 4.62 6.98 -15.92
N HIS A 35 4.09 8.05 -16.50
CA HIS A 35 4.67 9.38 -16.37
C HIS A 35 4.21 10.10 -15.10
N GLY A 36 2.96 9.90 -14.68
CA GLY A 36 2.43 10.62 -13.54
C GLY A 36 0.91 10.64 -13.52
N PHE A 37 0.39 11.69 -12.87
CA PHE A 37 -1.02 11.82 -12.61
C PHE A 37 -1.46 13.28 -12.70
N ILE A 38 -2.74 13.48 -13.01
CA ILE A 38 -3.42 14.77 -12.89
C ILE A 38 -4.35 14.70 -11.69
N VAL A 39 -4.09 15.49 -10.66
CA VAL A 39 -4.79 15.44 -9.37
C VAL A 39 -5.61 16.68 -9.12
N LYS A 40 -6.66 16.54 -8.31
CA LYS A 40 -7.43 17.65 -7.77
C LYS A 40 -7.06 17.85 -6.30
N ILE A 41 -6.77 19.09 -5.92
CA ILE A 41 -6.54 19.52 -4.55
C ILE A 41 -7.38 20.78 -4.31
N GLY A 42 -8.44 20.67 -3.51
CA GLY A 42 -9.43 21.74 -3.40
C GLY A 42 -10.14 21.95 -4.73
N ASP A 43 -10.17 23.19 -5.24
CA ASP A 43 -10.81 23.53 -6.52
C ASP A 43 -9.81 23.54 -7.71
N ASP A 44 -8.53 23.35 -7.42
CA ASP A 44 -7.44 23.43 -8.40
C ASP A 44 -6.99 22.05 -8.87
N ILE A 45 -6.37 22.02 -10.06
CA ILE A 45 -5.81 20.81 -10.64
C ILE A 45 -4.31 20.97 -10.89
N PHE A 46 -3.57 19.89 -10.62
CA PHE A 46 -2.12 19.86 -10.67
C PHE A 46 -1.64 18.60 -11.40
N ALA A 47 -0.42 18.65 -11.92
CA ALA A 47 0.31 17.45 -12.31
C ALA A 47 1.17 16.97 -11.14
N VAL A 48 1.36 15.66 -11.03
CA VAL A 48 2.35 15.04 -10.12
C VAL A 48 3.10 13.95 -10.88
N ALA A 49 4.41 13.87 -10.70
CA ALA A 49 5.23 12.83 -11.33
C ALA A 49 4.99 11.48 -10.66
N ASN A 50 5.09 10.38 -11.42
CA ASN A 50 5.02 9.05 -10.82
C ASN A 50 6.31 8.74 -10.04
N GLN A 51 6.20 8.65 -8.71
CA GLN A 51 7.31 8.32 -7.81
C GLN A 51 7.41 6.82 -7.46
N GLY A 52 6.53 6.00 -8.05
CA GLY A 52 6.46 4.57 -7.80
C GLY A 52 5.50 4.16 -6.69
N ASP A 53 5.32 2.84 -6.57
CA ASP A 53 4.33 2.25 -5.66
C ASP A 53 4.63 2.55 -4.19
N GLY A 54 3.61 3.02 -3.46
CA GLY A 54 3.70 3.28 -2.03
C GLY A 54 4.32 4.62 -1.64
N TYR A 55 4.71 5.46 -2.61
CA TYR A 55 5.09 6.85 -2.34
C TYR A 55 3.91 7.62 -1.73
N THR A 56 4.20 8.49 -0.76
CA THR A 56 3.22 9.37 -0.12
C THR A 56 3.42 10.77 -0.67
N TYR A 57 2.48 11.24 -1.47
CA TYR A 57 2.53 12.54 -2.12
C TYR A 57 2.19 13.68 -1.15
N GLY A 58 2.93 14.77 -1.21
CA GLY A 58 2.69 16.00 -0.46
C GLY A 58 2.45 17.20 -1.37
N GLU A 59 2.15 18.35 -0.79
CA GLU A 59 1.98 19.59 -1.55
C GLU A 59 3.25 19.97 -2.34
N ASP A 60 4.43 19.59 -1.85
CA ASP A 60 5.73 19.82 -2.51
C ASP A 60 5.90 19.04 -3.83
N ASP A 61 5.09 17.99 -4.06
CA ASP A 61 5.13 17.21 -5.30
C ASP A 61 4.24 17.81 -6.42
N LEU A 62 3.41 18.80 -6.09
CA LEU A 62 2.45 19.41 -7.01
C LEU A 62 3.17 20.30 -8.03
N ILE A 63 2.89 20.06 -9.30
CA ILE A 63 3.37 20.85 -10.42
C ILE A 63 2.18 21.61 -11.02
N GLU A 64 2.28 22.93 -11.05
CA GLU A 64 1.28 23.77 -11.69
C GLU A 64 1.22 23.50 -13.20
N LEU A 65 0.00 23.32 -13.70
CA LEU A 65 -0.28 23.20 -15.13
C LEU A 65 -0.25 24.60 -15.76
N ASP A 66 0.93 25.18 -15.98
CA ASP A 66 1.08 26.53 -16.55
C ASP A 66 0.56 26.58 -18.01
N GLN A 67 -0.31 27.54 -18.29
CA GLN A 67 -0.79 27.84 -19.64
C GLN A 67 0.37 28.11 -20.62
N ARG A 68 1.50 28.65 -20.17
CA ARG A 68 2.65 28.95 -21.03
C ARG A 68 3.33 27.69 -21.57
N ALA A 69 3.20 26.57 -20.86
CA ALA A 69 3.67 25.25 -21.31
C ALA A 69 2.71 24.60 -22.32
N TRP A 70 1.56 25.22 -22.62
CA TRP A 70 0.64 24.73 -23.65
C TRP A 70 1.13 25.11 -25.05
N ASN A 71 1.65 24.16 -25.81
CA ASN A 71 2.24 24.36 -27.14
C ASN A 71 1.19 24.41 -28.28
N GLY A 72 0.06 25.06 -28.01
CA GLY A 72 -1.07 25.21 -28.93
C GLY A 72 -2.08 24.07 -28.86
N ALA A 73 -1.63 22.82 -28.70
CA ALA A 73 -2.51 21.64 -28.72
C ALA A 73 -2.27 20.63 -27.57
N ALA A 74 -1.12 20.71 -26.89
CA ALA A 74 -0.78 19.82 -25.79
C ALA A 74 0.06 20.55 -24.72
N TRP A 75 0.15 19.97 -23.53
CA TRP A 75 1.07 20.42 -22.48
C TRP A 75 2.49 19.92 -22.79
N GLU A 76 3.50 20.64 -22.31
CA GLU A 76 4.92 20.37 -22.61
C GLU A 76 5.27 18.89 -22.35
N ASP A 77 6.01 18.29 -23.29
CA ASP A 77 6.35 16.85 -23.35
C ASP A 77 5.19 15.84 -23.54
N MET A 78 3.96 16.32 -23.75
CA MET A 78 2.82 15.48 -24.12
C MET A 78 2.47 15.61 -25.61
N THR A 79 1.90 14.55 -26.18
CA THR A 79 1.27 14.60 -27.50
C THR A 79 -0.19 15.02 -27.39
N LEU A 80 -0.76 15.58 -28.46
CA LEU A 80 -2.19 15.91 -28.52
C LEU A 80 -3.06 14.69 -28.25
N GLU A 81 -2.70 13.54 -28.83
CA GLU A 81 -3.42 12.28 -28.62
C GLU A 81 -3.39 11.87 -27.15
N ARG A 82 -2.26 12.05 -26.47
CA ARG A 82 -2.12 11.74 -25.04
C ARG A 82 -2.97 12.68 -24.18
N CYS A 83 -2.89 14.00 -24.39
CA CYS A 83 -3.75 14.96 -23.71
C CYS A 83 -5.24 14.63 -23.90
N ARG A 84 -5.66 14.30 -25.13
CA ARG A 84 -7.04 13.91 -25.41
C ARG A 84 -7.43 12.60 -24.71
N ALA A 85 -6.57 11.59 -24.74
CA ALA A 85 -6.84 10.30 -24.12
C ALA A 85 -7.13 10.44 -22.60
N LEU A 86 -6.40 11.31 -21.91
CA LEU A 86 -6.61 11.55 -20.47
C LEU A 86 -8.01 12.08 -20.14
N VAL A 87 -8.63 12.86 -21.04
CA VAL A 87 -9.95 13.47 -20.77
C VAL A 87 -11.11 12.78 -21.49
N GLU A 88 -10.84 12.02 -22.56
CA GLU A 88 -11.86 11.30 -23.32
C GLU A 88 -12.05 9.85 -22.83
N ALA A 89 -11.00 9.21 -22.31
CA ALA A 89 -11.03 7.85 -21.77
C ALA A 89 -10.18 7.74 -20.49
N PRO A 90 -10.50 8.51 -19.43
CA PRO A 90 -9.69 8.57 -18.22
C PRO A 90 -9.65 7.23 -17.49
N GLN A 91 -8.44 6.86 -17.06
CA GLN A 91 -8.25 5.90 -15.97
C GLN A 91 -8.06 6.69 -14.68
N PHE A 92 -8.57 6.16 -13.56
CA PHE A 92 -8.54 6.86 -12.28
C PHE A 92 -7.81 6.06 -11.22
N ALA A 93 -7.10 6.77 -10.35
CA ALA A 93 -6.47 6.23 -9.15
C ALA A 93 -6.73 7.16 -7.96
N SER A 94 -6.56 6.63 -6.75
CA SER A 94 -6.48 7.43 -5.53
C SER A 94 -5.04 7.41 -5.04
N LEU A 95 -4.41 8.58 -4.90
CA LEU A 95 -3.02 8.66 -4.46
C LEU A 95 -2.95 8.62 -2.92
N LEU A 96 -1.91 7.98 -2.41
CA LEU A 96 -1.54 8.06 -1.01
C LEU A 96 -0.90 9.43 -0.78
N HIS A 97 -1.42 10.21 0.18
CA HIS A 97 -0.96 11.58 0.38
C HIS A 97 -0.73 11.95 1.85
N GLU A 98 0.01 13.02 2.10
CA GLU A 98 0.20 13.56 3.44
C GLU A 98 -1.15 13.96 4.04
N GLY A 99 -1.40 13.53 5.28
CA GLY A 99 -2.70 13.73 5.94
C GLY A 99 -3.80 12.77 5.49
N SER A 100 -3.60 11.96 4.44
CA SER A 100 -4.48 10.81 4.21
C SER A 100 -4.33 9.83 5.37
N ALA A 101 -5.44 9.22 5.77
CA ALA A 101 -5.32 7.95 6.45
C ALA A 101 -4.62 7.00 5.47
N LYS A 102 -3.37 6.63 5.79
CA LYS A 102 -2.62 5.56 5.10
C LYS A 102 -3.62 4.47 4.70
N PRO A 103 -3.65 3.99 3.43
CA PRO A 103 -4.66 3.04 2.97
C PRO A 103 -4.80 1.98 4.05
N ALA A 104 -6.04 1.79 4.52
CA ALA A 104 -6.34 1.00 5.70
C ALA A 104 -5.56 -0.31 5.59
N ARG A 105 -4.52 -0.44 6.42
CA ARG A 105 -3.63 -1.59 6.37
C ARG A 105 -4.50 -2.83 6.50
N ILE A 106 -4.22 -3.84 5.67
CA ILE A 106 -4.99 -5.09 5.71
C ILE A 106 -4.96 -5.68 7.13
N LEU A 107 -3.82 -5.51 7.82
CA LEU A 107 -3.65 -5.95 9.20
C LEU A 107 -3.89 -4.80 10.18
N THR A 108 -4.49 -5.14 11.32
CA THR A 108 -4.44 -4.27 12.50
C THR A 108 -3.01 -4.21 13.05
N ALA A 109 -2.71 -3.21 13.88
CA ALA A 109 -1.40 -3.12 14.55
C ALA A 109 -1.07 -4.38 15.37
N ALA A 110 -2.07 -4.96 16.05
CA ALA A 110 -1.89 -6.19 16.83
C ALA A 110 -1.61 -7.41 15.94
N GLN A 111 -2.34 -7.55 14.82
CA GLN A 111 -2.09 -8.60 13.84
C GLN A 111 -0.68 -8.45 13.22
N ALA A 112 -0.30 -7.24 12.81
CA ALA A 112 1.00 -6.98 12.23
C ALA A 112 2.14 -7.27 13.22
N GLN A 113 2.00 -6.88 14.50
CA GLN A 113 2.95 -7.19 15.55
C GLN A 113 3.11 -8.72 15.73
N ALA A 114 2.01 -9.47 15.75
CA ALA A 114 2.05 -10.93 15.91
C ALA A 114 2.79 -11.60 14.73
N VAL A 115 2.47 -11.19 13.50
CA VAL A 115 3.14 -11.70 12.29
C VAL A 115 4.62 -11.34 12.28
N TYR A 116 4.97 -10.11 12.64
CA TYR A 116 6.36 -9.67 12.74
C TYR A 116 7.15 -10.45 13.78
N SER A 117 6.60 -10.63 14.98
CA SER A 117 7.22 -11.45 16.04
C SER A 117 7.49 -12.88 15.56
N ALA A 118 6.56 -13.46 14.79
CA ALA A 118 6.74 -14.79 14.23
C ALA A 118 7.80 -14.85 13.12
N MET A 119 7.86 -13.83 12.24
CA MET A 119 8.94 -13.72 11.24
C MET A 119 10.30 -13.64 11.91
N CYS A 120 10.46 -12.79 12.93
CA CYS A 120 11.68 -12.71 13.75
C CYS A 120 12.07 -14.08 14.30
N ALA A 121 11.12 -14.76 14.95
CA ALA A 121 11.37 -16.04 15.60
C ALA A 121 11.76 -17.13 14.61
N LEU A 122 11.09 -17.22 13.46
CA LEU A 122 11.35 -18.25 12.44
C LEU A 122 12.66 -17.98 11.69
N ASN A 123 12.96 -16.72 11.36
CA ASN A 123 14.22 -16.34 10.71
C ASN A 123 15.43 -16.67 11.60
N ASN A 124 15.31 -16.48 12.93
CA ASN A 124 16.35 -16.86 13.90
C ASN A 124 16.60 -18.38 13.96
N LEU A 125 15.69 -19.22 13.45
CA LEU A 125 15.84 -20.68 13.35
C LEU A 125 16.35 -21.12 11.96
N GLY A 126 16.78 -20.18 11.11
CA GLY A 126 17.18 -20.45 9.73
C GLY A 126 16.03 -20.78 8.79
N ARG A 127 14.77 -20.52 9.18
CA ARG A 127 13.59 -20.67 8.30
C ARG A 127 13.40 -19.37 7.53
N VAL A 128 13.63 -19.40 6.22
CA VAL A 128 13.58 -18.22 5.35
C VAL A 128 12.17 -17.84 4.89
N GLY A 129 11.13 -18.50 5.41
CA GLY A 129 9.75 -18.25 4.98
C GLY A 129 8.67 -18.96 5.78
N GLY A 130 7.43 -18.52 5.58
CA GLY A 130 6.24 -19.04 6.23
C GLY A 130 4.95 -18.44 5.69
N SER A 131 3.84 -18.92 6.22
CA SER A 131 2.49 -18.48 5.88
C SER A 131 1.65 -18.45 7.14
N VAL A 132 0.78 -17.45 7.26
CA VAL A 132 -0.20 -17.33 8.33
C VAL A 132 -1.52 -16.85 7.76
N ILE A 133 -2.59 -17.52 8.18
CA ILE A 133 -3.96 -17.09 7.94
C ILE A 133 -4.43 -16.47 9.24
N LEU A 134 -4.73 -15.18 9.19
CA LEU A 134 -5.20 -14.44 10.35
C LEU A 134 -6.72 -14.54 10.41
N PRO A 135 -7.27 -14.66 11.62
CA PRO A 135 -8.71 -14.69 11.76
C PRO A 135 -9.31 -13.36 11.31
N LYS A 136 -10.47 -13.49 10.67
CA LYS A 136 -11.29 -12.37 10.24
C LYS A 136 -11.93 -11.67 11.46
N GLU A 137 -11.75 -10.35 11.55
CA GLU A 137 -12.50 -9.50 12.49
C GLU A 137 -14.00 -9.43 12.10
N PRO A 138 -14.93 -9.14 13.03
CA PRO A 138 -16.37 -9.17 12.77
C PRO A 138 -16.85 -8.32 11.58
N ASP A 139 -16.14 -7.24 11.28
CA ASP A 139 -16.39 -6.28 10.20
C ASP A 139 -15.61 -6.57 8.91
N GLN A 140 -14.58 -7.41 8.96
CA GLN A 140 -13.82 -7.81 7.78
C GLN A 140 -14.67 -8.73 6.89
N ARG A 141 -14.53 -8.65 5.56
CA ARG A 141 -15.25 -9.56 4.64
C ARG A 141 -14.54 -10.90 4.48
N ASP A 142 -13.23 -10.92 4.63
CA ASP A 142 -12.36 -12.06 4.36
C ASP A 142 -11.20 -12.16 5.37
N GLU A 143 -10.61 -13.34 5.48
CA GLU A 143 -9.44 -13.63 6.31
C GLU A 143 -8.16 -13.09 5.67
N PRO A 144 -7.40 -12.20 6.34
CA PRO A 144 -6.09 -11.80 5.86
C PRO A 144 -5.13 -12.98 5.81
N ARG A 145 -4.36 -13.09 4.73
CA ARG A 145 -3.28 -14.06 4.58
C ARG A 145 -1.97 -13.33 4.46
N VAL A 146 -0.98 -13.77 5.22
CA VAL A 146 0.40 -13.28 5.10
C VAL A 146 1.32 -14.40 4.73
N ASN A 147 2.05 -14.22 3.64
CA ASN A 147 3.11 -15.12 3.21
C ASN A 147 4.42 -14.35 3.23
N TRP A 148 5.49 -14.96 3.72
CA TRP A 148 6.83 -14.40 3.58
C TRP A 148 7.81 -15.45 3.14
N ASN A 149 8.78 -15.04 2.33
CA ASN A 149 9.91 -15.85 1.90
C ASN A 149 11.09 -14.95 1.52
N PHE A 150 12.11 -15.51 0.85
CA PHE A 150 13.26 -14.74 0.35
C PHE A 150 12.92 -13.67 -0.70
N LEU A 151 11.71 -13.69 -1.27
CA LEU A 151 11.18 -12.68 -2.19
C LEU A 151 10.42 -11.56 -1.47
N GLY A 152 10.29 -11.59 -0.14
CA GLY A 152 9.62 -10.55 0.64
C GLY A 152 8.37 -11.03 1.38
N VAL A 153 7.58 -10.07 1.88
CA VAL A 153 6.34 -10.29 2.64
C VAL A 153 5.15 -9.83 1.80
N THR A 154 4.17 -10.71 1.63
CA THR A 154 2.92 -10.41 0.93
C THR A 154 1.76 -10.56 1.90
N VAL A 155 0.95 -9.51 2.04
CA VAL A 155 -0.32 -9.52 2.78
C VAL A 155 -1.45 -9.41 1.76
N TYR A 156 -2.48 -10.24 1.85
CA TYR A 156 -3.61 -10.16 0.93
C TYR A 156 -4.92 -10.62 1.55
N GLN A 157 -6.01 -10.11 0.99
CA GLN A 157 -7.39 -10.54 1.21
C GLN A 157 -7.98 -10.94 -0.13
N ASP A 158 -8.31 -12.22 -0.30
CA ASP A 158 -8.70 -12.82 -1.58
C ASP A 158 -10.01 -12.23 -2.12
N LEU A 159 -11.02 -12.05 -1.26
CA LEU A 159 -12.34 -11.58 -1.70
C LEU A 159 -12.40 -10.07 -1.98
N THR A 160 -11.46 -9.28 -1.45
CA THR A 160 -11.42 -7.83 -1.65
C THR A 160 -10.36 -7.40 -2.66
N PHE A 161 -9.57 -8.34 -3.18
CA PHE A 161 -8.43 -8.10 -4.07
C PHE A 161 -7.43 -7.07 -3.51
N HIS A 162 -7.43 -6.80 -2.21
CA HIS A 162 -6.44 -5.96 -1.57
C HIS A 162 -5.17 -6.79 -1.34
N LYS A 163 -4.05 -6.24 -1.81
CA LYS A 163 -2.73 -6.86 -1.68
C LYS A 163 -1.71 -5.80 -1.31
N GLU A 164 -0.91 -6.10 -0.30
CA GLU A 164 0.28 -5.33 0.08
C GLU A 164 1.50 -6.21 -0.15
N TYR A 165 2.57 -5.61 -0.66
CA TYR A 165 3.85 -6.27 -0.85
C TYR A 165 4.96 -5.45 -0.21
N TYR A 166 5.88 -6.14 0.46
CA TYR A 166 7.03 -5.58 1.13
C TYR A 166 8.26 -6.37 0.72
N VAL A 167 9.33 -5.67 0.34
CA VAL A 167 10.57 -6.29 -0.18
C VAL A 167 11.26 -7.21 0.84
N ASP A 168 11.11 -6.92 2.14
CA ASP A 168 11.67 -7.72 3.22
C ASP A 168 10.90 -7.52 4.54
N GLN A 169 11.36 -8.21 5.59
CA GLN A 169 10.82 -8.10 6.94
C GLN A 169 10.96 -6.67 7.51
N SER A 170 12.03 -5.95 7.20
CA SER A 170 12.30 -4.60 7.71
C SER A 170 11.33 -3.58 7.11
N ALA A 171 11.06 -3.70 5.81
CA ALA A 171 10.07 -2.90 5.09
C ALA A 171 8.66 -3.14 5.63
N PHE A 172 8.30 -4.40 5.94
CA PHE A 172 7.05 -4.72 6.64
C PHE A 172 6.99 -4.04 8.02
N ALA A 173 8.05 -4.14 8.83
CA ALA A 173 8.10 -3.52 10.15
C ALA A 173 7.91 -2.00 10.08
N ALA A 174 8.65 -1.34 9.18
CA ALA A 174 8.54 0.10 8.96
C ALA A 174 7.15 0.50 8.48
N ALA A 175 6.55 -0.29 7.59
CA ALA A 175 5.20 -0.03 7.06
C ALA A 175 4.12 0.00 8.14
N TYR A 176 4.27 -0.83 9.17
CA TYR A 176 3.37 -1.02 10.30
C TYR A 176 3.83 -0.32 11.60
N GLY A 177 4.96 0.40 11.60
CA GLY A 177 5.48 1.12 12.76
C GLY A 177 5.99 0.21 13.89
N LEU A 178 6.48 -0.98 13.55
CA LEU A 178 6.92 -2.00 14.51
C LEU A 178 8.41 -1.83 14.88
N PRO A 179 8.81 -2.19 16.11
CA PRO A 179 10.19 -2.08 16.54
C PRO A 179 11.11 -3.06 15.78
N VAL A 180 12.19 -2.55 15.19
CA VAL A 180 13.12 -3.32 14.34
C VAL A 180 14.04 -4.27 15.13
N ALA A 181 14.10 -4.15 16.46
CA ALA A 181 15.01 -4.95 17.28
C ALA A 181 14.65 -6.45 17.24
N ALA A 182 15.61 -7.30 16.88
CA ALA A 182 15.51 -8.75 16.99
C ALA A 182 15.50 -9.12 18.49
N PRO A 183 14.40 -9.65 19.04
CA PRO A 183 14.37 -10.07 20.44
C PRO A 183 15.21 -11.34 20.63
N ASP A 184 15.65 -11.60 21.86
CA ASP A 184 16.16 -12.91 22.28
C ASP A 184 15.25 -14.02 21.74
N LEU A 185 15.81 -15.06 21.12
CA LEU A 185 15.03 -16.05 20.37
C LEU A 185 13.92 -16.70 21.21
N VAL A 186 14.19 -17.05 22.47
CA VAL A 186 13.22 -17.69 23.37
C VAL A 186 12.18 -16.67 23.83
N ALA A 187 12.60 -15.43 24.12
CA ALA A 187 11.66 -14.35 24.42
C ALA A 187 10.76 -14.02 23.21
N ALA A 188 11.32 -13.97 22.00
CA ALA A 188 10.61 -13.71 20.75
C ALA A 188 9.57 -14.80 20.47
N LEU A 189 9.94 -16.08 20.63
CA LEU A 189 9.05 -17.21 20.47
C LEU A 189 7.89 -17.18 21.48
N ARG A 190 8.17 -16.87 22.75
CA ARG A 190 7.13 -16.75 23.80
C ARG A 190 6.18 -15.59 23.54
N VAL A 191 6.70 -14.44 23.10
CA VAL A 191 5.90 -13.27 22.71
C VAL A 191 5.03 -13.63 21.51
N ALA A 192 5.60 -14.21 20.45
CA ALA A 192 4.87 -14.64 19.27
C ALA A 192 3.75 -15.63 19.61
N TYR A 193 4.05 -16.64 20.44
CA TYR A 193 3.07 -17.61 20.91
C TYR A 193 1.93 -16.92 21.68
N SER A 194 2.25 -16.03 22.62
CA SER A 194 1.26 -15.31 23.41
C SER A 194 0.40 -14.37 22.56
N ASP A 195 0.99 -13.66 21.59
CA ASP A 195 0.28 -12.72 20.74
C ASP A 195 -0.66 -13.44 19.76
N ILE A 196 -0.20 -14.56 19.19
CA ILE A 196 -1.04 -15.40 18.31
C ILE A 196 -2.18 -16.05 19.09
N GLN A 197 -1.94 -16.53 20.31
CA GLN A 197 -3.00 -17.07 21.17
C GLN A 197 -4.09 -16.04 21.49
N ARG A 198 -3.75 -14.75 21.57
CA ARG A 198 -4.71 -13.67 21.83
C ARG A 198 -5.57 -13.35 20.62
N LEU A 199 -5.20 -13.77 19.41
CA LEU A 199 -6.04 -13.64 18.21
C LEU A 199 -7.19 -14.66 18.27
N ARG A 200 -8.43 -14.19 18.11
CA ARG A 200 -9.64 -15.04 18.13
C ARG A 200 -9.70 -15.90 16.88
N GLY A 201 -9.63 -17.23 16.99
CA GLY A 201 -9.82 -18.14 15.83
C GLY A 201 -8.53 -18.57 15.12
N HIS A 202 -7.40 -18.58 15.82
CA HIS A 202 -6.09 -18.98 15.30
C HIS A 202 -6.06 -20.38 14.66
N THR A 203 -5.15 -20.60 13.71
CA THR A 203 -4.89 -21.91 13.10
C THR A 203 -3.76 -22.66 13.83
N ILE A 204 -3.95 -23.97 14.00
CA ILE A 204 -3.10 -24.87 14.80
C ILE A 204 -1.67 -25.01 14.24
N ASP A 205 -1.47 -24.86 12.93
CA ASP A 205 -0.19 -25.13 12.27
C ASP A 205 0.93 -24.18 12.71
N MET A 206 0.63 -22.89 12.90
CA MET A 206 1.63 -21.90 13.31
C MET A 206 1.99 -22.01 14.79
N LEU A 207 0.99 -22.23 15.66
CA LEU A 207 1.22 -22.47 17.09
C LEU A 207 2.06 -23.73 17.29
N GLY A 208 1.79 -24.81 16.56
CA GLY A 208 2.59 -26.03 16.62
C GLY A 208 4.05 -25.82 16.19
N ARG A 209 4.30 -24.99 15.17
CA ARG A 209 5.67 -24.67 14.73
C ARG A 209 6.43 -23.78 15.72
N ILE A 210 5.73 -22.82 16.35
CA ILE A 210 6.33 -21.99 17.40
C ILE A 210 6.57 -22.82 18.68
N GLU A 211 5.64 -23.69 19.04
CA GLU A 211 5.78 -24.60 20.18
C GLU A 211 6.95 -25.57 20.00
N ALA A 212 7.05 -26.23 18.85
CA ALA A 212 8.20 -27.08 18.52
C ALA A 212 9.53 -26.31 18.54
N ALA A 213 9.52 -25.05 18.10
CA ALA A 213 10.69 -24.18 18.17
C ALA A 213 11.08 -23.79 19.60
N ILE A 214 10.09 -23.55 20.48
CA ILE A 214 10.33 -23.29 21.91
C ILE A 214 10.95 -24.53 22.57
N GLU A 215 10.44 -25.72 22.27
CA GLU A 215 10.98 -26.99 22.78
C GLU A 215 12.42 -27.21 22.33
N GLN A 216 12.71 -27.01 21.04
CA GLN A 216 14.04 -27.18 20.48
C GLN A 216 15.06 -26.19 21.10
N ALA A 217 14.73 -24.89 21.16
CA ALA A 217 15.61 -23.90 21.76
C ALA A 217 15.83 -24.12 23.27
N GLY A 218 14.85 -24.69 23.98
CA GLY A 218 14.97 -25.06 25.39
C GLY A 218 15.79 -26.33 25.66
N ALA A 219 16.00 -27.17 24.64
CA ALA A 219 16.85 -28.36 24.70
C ALA A 219 18.33 -28.01 24.45
N ASP A 220 18.61 -27.17 23.44
CA ASP A 220 19.99 -26.76 23.07
C ASP A 220 20.69 -25.91 24.15
N GLY A 221 19.93 -25.27 25.06
CA GLY A 221 20.48 -24.51 26.18
C GLY A 221 20.81 -25.32 27.45
N ARG A 222 20.69 -26.65 27.42
CA ARG A 222 21.00 -27.55 28.55
C ARG A 222 22.22 -28.44 28.33
N GLU A 223 22.93 -28.29 27.22
CA GLU A 223 24.27 -28.87 26.97
C GLU A 223 25.37 -27.88 27.34
#